data_AF-A0A4R4TGJ1-F1
#
_entry.id   AF-A0A4R4TGJ1-F1
#
_cell.length_a   1.000
_cell.length_b   1.000
_cell.length_c   1.000
_cell.angle_alpha   90.00
_cell.angle_beta   90.00
_cell.angle_gamma   90.00
#
_symmetry.space_group_name_H-M   'P 1'
#
loop_
_entity.id
_entity.type
_entity.pdbx_description
1 polymer ?
#
loop_
_entity_poly.entity_id
_entity_poly.type
_entity_poly.pdbx_seq_one_letter_code
_entity_poly.pdbx_strand_id
1 'polypeptide(L)'
;MTTVVLVLLCLAIAGRELYLASDKRLPRAQAELRDLRSQVSELARRHEALKTVVDEATEPAGIPIPPPQPEAPPADVLDRLDTVTGRVDRLEKQLGDISGELAGVDLDRDAQHALARSLDAVEQDVQELHREMLDRLDREEGVVTGVLLSEEGEAEALLADAYERCAAEYGLRPRVRDHRSAQATGAYRGTVYHLSGRRPEVLAEDLFTHVRGLYDPLDPSALNTLLTELAALRGGGVARFGPFTAVSTQTALVCGVLPEESTPPTEPWQLADQIRELPPDRQSDLSWLRSDD
;
A
#
# COMPACT_ATOMS: atom_id res chain seq x y z
N MET A 1 10.39 -11.77 21.04
CA MET A 1 9.55 -11.99 19.84
C MET A 1 8.08 -11.61 20.07
N THR A 2 7.46 -11.93 21.21
CA THR A 2 6.04 -11.61 21.51
C THR A 2 5.72 -10.11 21.60
N THR A 3 6.66 -9.28 22.05
CA THR A 3 6.48 -7.82 22.17
C THR A 3 6.44 -7.12 20.81
N VAL A 4 7.27 -7.56 19.85
CA VAL A 4 7.31 -7.00 18.49
C VAL A 4 6.01 -7.32 17.74
N VAL A 5 5.49 -8.55 17.90
CA VAL A 5 4.21 -8.95 17.31
C VAL A 5 3.05 -8.12 17.86
N LEU A 6 3.04 -7.85 19.17
CA LEU A 6 2.01 -6.99 19.78
C LEU A 6 2.10 -5.54 19.29
N VAL A 7 3.30 -4.99 19.16
CA VAL A 7 3.49 -3.62 18.64
C VAL A 7 3.02 -3.51 17.18
N LEU A 8 3.36 -4.48 16.33
CA LEU A 8 2.91 -4.51 14.94
C LEU A 8 1.40 -4.72 14.81
N LEU A 9 0.79 -5.56 15.65
CA LEU A 9 -0.65 -5.75 15.69
C LEU A 9 -1.37 -4.46 16.12
N CYS A 10 -0.86 -3.78 17.15
CA CYS A 10 -1.41 -2.50 17.60
C CYS A 10 -1.30 -1.42 16.52
N LEU A 11 -0.18 -1.34 15.79
CA LEU A 11 0.01 -0.43 14.66
C LEU A 11 -0.95 -0.72 13.50
N ALA A 12 -1.15 -2.00 13.17
CA ALA A 12 -2.07 -2.42 12.11
C ALA A 12 -3.54 -2.10 12.47
N ILE A 13 -3.95 -2.34 13.72
CA ILE A 13 -5.30 -2.03 14.21
C ILE A 13 -5.51 -0.51 14.25
N ALA A 14 -4.53 0.24 14.76
CA ALA A 14 -4.60 1.71 14.80
C ALA A 14 -4.65 2.32 13.39
N GLY A 15 -3.85 1.81 12.44
CA GLY A 15 -3.87 2.26 11.05
C GLY A 15 -5.20 1.99 10.35
N ARG A 16 -5.82 0.83 10.61
CA ARG A 16 -7.13 0.48 10.04
C ARG A 16 -8.27 1.34 10.58
N GLU A 17 -8.28 1.60 11.89
CA GLU A 17 -9.29 2.48 12.50
C GLU A 17 -9.11 3.94 12.07
N LEU A 18 -7.86 4.41 11.92
CA LEU A 18 -7.57 5.73 11.38
C LEU A 18 -8.04 5.87 9.93
N TYR A 19 -7.75 4.87 9.08
CA TYR A 19 -8.17 4.82 7.69
C TYR A 19 -9.70 4.85 7.53
N LEU A 20 -10.41 4.07 8.34
CA LEU A 20 -11.88 4.04 8.34
C LEU A 20 -12.51 5.31 8.91
N ALA A 21 -11.85 5.97 9.88
CA ALA A 21 -12.29 7.26 10.38
C ALA A 21 -12.10 8.36 9.31
N SER A 22 -10.99 8.35 8.57
CA SER A 22 -10.77 9.29 7.46
C SER A 22 -11.72 9.08 6.28
N ASP A 23 -11.98 7.83 5.89
CA ASP A 23 -12.86 7.50 4.75
C ASP A 23 -14.32 7.86 5.02
N LYS A 24 -14.78 7.85 6.28
CA LYS A 24 -16.12 8.33 6.65
C LYS A 24 -16.20 9.84 6.83
N ARG A 25 -15.10 10.49 7.24
CA ARG A 25 -15.05 11.96 7.43
C ARG A 25 -15.01 12.71 6.10
N LEU A 26 -14.38 12.15 5.07
CA LEU A 26 -14.25 12.79 3.75
C LEU A 26 -15.59 13.04 3.03
N PRO A 27 -16.51 12.06 2.90
CA PRO A 27 -17.82 12.29 2.28
C PRO A 27 -18.76 13.14 3.15
N ARG A 28 -18.62 13.08 4.50
CA ARG A 28 -19.38 13.95 5.42
C ARG A 28 -18.96 15.42 5.28
N ALA A 29 -17.65 15.69 5.29
CA ALA A 29 -17.12 17.04 5.08
C ALA A 29 -17.50 17.59 3.70
N GLN A 30 -17.54 16.76 2.66
CA GLN A 30 -18.01 17.18 1.33
C GLN A 30 -19.51 17.47 1.27
N ALA A 31 -20.34 16.76 2.04
CA ALA A 31 -21.78 17.04 2.14
C ALA A 31 -22.03 18.35 2.90
N GLU A 32 -21.34 18.56 4.02
CA GLU A 32 -21.41 19.79 4.81
C GLU A 32 -20.92 21.01 4.02
N LEU A 33 -19.85 20.88 3.21
CA LEU A 33 -19.40 21.95 2.32
C LEU A 33 -20.42 22.30 1.23
N ARG A 34 -21.19 21.33 0.71
CA ARG A 34 -22.26 21.62 -0.26
C ARG A 34 -23.43 22.33 0.41
N ASP A 35 -23.77 21.95 1.64
CA ASP A 35 -24.86 22.57 2.40
C ASP A 35 -24.48 23.99 2.85
N LEU A 36 -23.26 24.21 3.34
CA LEU A 36 -22.76 25.56 3.65
C LEU A 36 -22.74 26.46 2.41
N ARG A 37 -22.34 25.93 1.24
CA ARG A 37 -22.39 26.69 -0.02
C ARG A 37 -23.83 27.04 -0.43
N SER A 38 -24.80 26.14 -0.20
CA SER A 38 -26.20 26.42 -0.49
C SER A 38 -26.74 27.52 0.43
N GLN A 39 -26.45 27.44 1.73
CA GLN A 39 -26.85 28.43 2.74
C GLN A 39 -26.24 29.81 2.47
N VAL A 40 -24.96 29.88 2.07
CA VAL A 40 -24.31 31.15 1.68
C VAL A 40 -24.95 31.73 0.42
N SER A 41 -25.27 30.89 -0.58
CA SER A 41 -25.94 31.36 -1.80
C SER A 41 -27.35 31.89 -1.54
N GLU A 42 -28.05 31.28 -0.58
CA GLU A 42 -29.39 31.70 -0.18
C GLU A 42 -29.34 33.00 0.63
N LEU A 43 -28.37 33.14 1.55
CA LEU A 43 -28.13 34.38 2.29
C LEU A 43 -27.73 35.52 1.35
N ALA A 44 -26.89 35.26 0.35
CA ALA A 44 -26.53 36.24 -0.68
C ALA A 44 -27.76 36.71 -1.46
N ARG A 45 -28.65 35.80 -1.86
CA ARG A 45 -29.93 36.16 -2.52
C ARG A 45 -30.86 36.97 -1.63
N ARG A 46 -30.96 36.61 -0.33
CA ARG A 46 -31.78 37.37 0.64
C ARG A 46 -31.21 38.75 0.89
N HIS A 47 -29.88 38.89 0.90
CA HIS A 47 -29.21 40.17 1.03
C HIS A 47 -29.46 41.06 -0.20
N GLU A 48 -29.33 40.49 -1.40
CA GLU A 48 -29.63 41.22 -2.65
C GLU A 48 -31.11 41.67 -2.69
N ALA A 49 -32.04 40.80 -2.30
CA ALA A 49 -33.46 41.14 -2.24
C ALA A 49 -33.78 42.21 -1.17
N LEU A 50 -33.10 42.18 -0.03
CA LEU A 50 -33.23 43.26 0.97
C LEU A 50 -32.65 44.56 0.44
N LYS A 51 -31.51 44.50 -0.24
CA LYS A 51 -30.84 45.66 -0.83
C LYS A 51 -31.72 46.31 -1.90
N THR A 52 -32.37 45.53 -2.77
CA THR A 52 -33.32 46.08 -3.76
C THR A 52 -34.52 46.75 -3.10
N VAL A 53 -35.05 46.20 -1.99
CA VAL A 53 -36.16 46.82 -1.24
C VAL A 53 -35.72 48.11 -0.54
N VAL A 54 -34.48 48.17 -0.03
CA VAL A 54 -33.90 49.38 0.56
C VAL A 54 -33.62 50.43 -0.51
N ASP A 55 -33.12 50.03 -1.68
CA ASP A 55 -32.87 50.92 -2.81
C ASP A 55 -34.20 51.46 -3.40
N GLU A 56 -35.25 50.63 -3.50
CA GLU A 56 -36.60 51.06 -3.88
C GLU A 56 -37.24 52.00 -2.84
N ALA A 57 -36.96 51.79 -1.55
CA ALA A 57 -37.38 52.71 -0.48
C ALA A 57 -36.56 54.02 -0.44
N THR A 58 -35.42 54.07 -1.16
CA THR A 58 -34.51 55.23 -1.22
C THR A 58 -34.63 56.01 -2.54
N GLU A 59 -35.55 55.64 -3.45
CA GLU A 59 -35.82 56.47 -4.64
C GLU A 59 -36.45 57.83 -4.25
N PRO A 60 -35.92 58.96 -4.75
CA PRO A 60 -36.34 60.29 -4.32
C PRO A 60 -37.64 60.70 -5.04
N ALA A 61 -38.78 60.45 -4.41
CA ALA A 61 -40.04 61.09 -4.79
C ALA A 61 -40.00 62.57 -4.37
N GLY A 62 -39.68 63.46 -5.31
CA GLY A 62 -39.80 64.90 -5.15
C GLY A 62 -41.26 65.33 -5.01
N ILE A 63 -41.71 65.53 -3.78
CA ILE A 63 -42.91 66.32 -3.42
C ILE A 63 -42.52 67.18 -2.20
N PRO A 64 -42.78 68.51 -2.20
CA PRO A 64 -42.32 69.38 -1.11
C PRO A 64 -43.20 69.18 0.14
N ILE A 65 -42.61 68.67 1.21
CA ILE A 65 -43.25 68.55 2.53
C ILE A 65 -42.71 69.71 3.42
N PRO A 66 -43.57 70.45 4.16
CA PRO A 66 -43.15 71.53 5.06
C PRO A 66 -42.28 70.97 6.21
N PRO A 67 -41.50 71.80 6.93
CA PRO A 67 -40.50 71.31 7.88
C PRO A 67 -41.16 70.49 9.00
N PRO A 68 -40.76 69.22 9.20
CA PRO A 68 -41.26 68.45 10.34
C PRO A 68 -40.48 68.87 11.60
N GLN A 69 -41.25 68.97 12.69
CA GLN A 69 -40.76 69.14 14.04
C GLN A 69 -39.83 67.97 14.43
N PRO A 70 -38.94 68.12 15.43
CA PRO A 70 -38.05 67.05 15.85
C PRO A 70 -38.83 65.99 16.63
N GLU A 71 -39.53 65.11 15.92
CA GLU A 71 -40.04 63.86 16.47
C GLU A 71 -38.89 62.85 16.47
N ALA A 72 -38.60 62.33 17.66
CA ALA A 72 -37.62 61.29 17.88
C ALA A 72 -37.86 60.12 16.89
N PRO A 73 -36.79 59.48 16.38
CA PRO A 73 -36.94 58.36 15.46
C PRO A 73 -37.88 57.31 16.06
N PRO A 74 -38.80 56.73 15.27
CA PRO A 74 -39.74 55.72 15.76
C PRO A 74 -38.94 54.56 16.37
N ALA A 75 -39.23 54.24 17.63
CA ALA A 75 -38.51 53.24 18.43
C ALA A 75 -38.37 51.89 17.70
N ASP A 76 -39.34 51.52 16.85
CA ASP A 76 -39.33 50.31 16.03
C ASP A 76 -38.17 50.22 15.03
N VAL A 77 -37.69 51.34 14.48
CA VAL A 77 -36.59 51.35 13.50
C VAL A 77 -35.24 51.23 14.22
N LEU A 78 -35.12 51.84 15.40
CA LEU A 78 -33.96 51.67 16.28
C LEU A 78 -33.88 50.23 16.81
N ASP A 79 -34.99 49.63 17.25
CA ASP A 79 -35.04 48.22 17.68
C ASP A 79 -34.66 47.24 16.54
N ARG A 80 -35.07 47.54 15.30
CA ARG A 80 -34.66 46.77 14.12
C ARG A 80 -33.17 46.92 13.81
N LEU A 81 -32.61 48.11 13.97
CA LEU A 81 -31.18 48.32 13.80
C LEU A 81 -30.38 47.63 14.91
N ASP A 82 -30.82 47.69 16.16
CA ASP A 82 -30.17 47.02 17.29
C ASP A 82 -30.21 45.50 17.14
N THR A 83 -31.30 44.93 16.65
CA THR A 83 -31.40 43.49 16.37
C THR A 83 -30.55 43.06 15.17
N VAL A 84 -30.41 43.90 14.14
CA VAL A 84 -29.48 43.65 13.02
C VAL A 84 -28.04 43.74 13.51
N THR A 85 -27.70 44.74 14.33
CA THR A 85 -26.36 44.94 14.90
C THR A 85 -25.97 43.74 15.76
N GLY A 86 -26.87 43.29 16.65
CA GLY A 86 -26.64 42.08 17.45
C GLY A 86 -26.58 40.78 16.63
N ARG A 87 -27.11 40.74 15.40
CA ARG A 87 -26.91 39.61 14.47
C ARG A 87 -25.58 39.71 13.74
N VAL A 88 -25.14 40.91 13.38
CA VAL A 88 -23.82 41.17 12.79
C VAL A 88 -22.73 40.79 13.79
N ASP A 89 -22.83 41.23 15.05
CA ASP A 89 -21.87 40.89 16.10
C ASP A 89 -21.73 39.37 16.32
N ARG A 90 -22.86 38.64 16.23
CA ARG A 90 -22.84 37.17 16.32
C ARG A 90 -22.21 36.51 15.10
N LEU A 91 -22.48 37.04 13.90
CA LEU A 91 -21.88 36.53 12.67
C LEU A 91 -20.38 36.80 12.63
N GLU A 92 -19.93 37.98 13.08
CA GLU A 92 -18.51 38.31 13.21
C GLU A 92 -17.81 37.37 14.18
N LYS A 93 -18.44 37.08 15.33
CA LYS A 93 -17.91 36.10 16.28
C LYS A 93 -17.84 34.69 15.70
N GLN A 94 -18.90 34.25 15.01
CA GLN A 94 -18.92 32.94 14.34
C GLN A 94 -17.87 32.84 13.23
N LEU A 95 -17.66 33.90 12.45
CA LEU A 95 -16.60 33.97 11.44
C LEU A 95 -15.21 33.92 12.07
N GLY A 96 -15.01 34.58 13.22
CA GLY A 96 -13.78 34.50 14.00
C GLY A 96 -13.50 33.06 14.49
N ASP A 97 -14.52 32.39 15.02
CA ASP A 97 -14.41 31.00 15.50
C ASP A 97 -14.09 30.04 14.33
N ILE A 98 -14.82 30.15 13.20
CA ILE A 98 -14.58 29.33 12.00
C ILE A 98 -13.18 29.61 11.41
N SER A 99 -12.75 30.87 11.38
CA SER A 99 -11.41 31.22 10.91
C SER A 99 -10.32 30.64 11.82
N GLY A 100 -10.57 30.57 13.12
CA GLY A 100 -9.67 29.92 14.08
C GLY A 100 -9.59 28.41 13.90
N GLU A 101 -10.75 27.76 13.72
CA GLU A 101 -10.81 26.31 13.44
C GLU A 101 -10.12 25.97 12.11
N LEU A 102 -10.31 26.77 11.06
CA LEU A 102 -9.68 26.56 9.76
C LEU A 102 -8.15 26.69 9.84
N ALA A 103 -7.65 27.71 10.55
CA ALA A 103 -6.21 27.86 10.77
C ALA A 103 -5.61 26.68 11.55
N GLY A 104 -6.36 26.11 12.50
CA GLY A 104 -5.96 24.89 13.21
C GLY A 104 -5.85 23.67 12.29
N VAL A 105 -6.84 23.49 11.40
CA VAL A 105 -6.84 22.41 10.40
C VAL A 105 -5.68 22.56 9.39
N ASP A 106 -5.37 23.79 8.99
CA ASP A 106 -4.24 24.06 8.08
C ASP A 106 -2.89 23.70 8.73
N LEU A 107 -2.70 24.05 10.01
CA LEU A 107 -1.51 23.66 10.78
C LEU A 107 -1.38 22.14 10.92
N ASP A 108 -2.48 21.43 11.20
CA ASP A 108 -2.50 19.96 11.28
C ASP A 108 -2.14 19.33 9.92
N ARG A 109 -2.64 19.90 8.83
CA ARG A 109 -2.34 19.43 7.47
C ARG A 109 -0.86 19.64 7.13
N ASP A 110 -0.29 20.78 7.49
CA ASP A 110 1.13 21.06 7.29
C ASP A 110 2.02 20.13 8.12
N ALA A 111 1.64 19.84 9.36
CA ALA A 111 2.32 18.86 10.19
C ALA A 111 2.27 17.45 9.59
N GLN A 112 1.13 17.04 9.03
CA GLN A 112 0.98 15.76 8.33
C GLN A 112 1.86 15.70 7.06
N HIS A 113 1.93 16.77 6.28
CA HIS A 113 2.80 16.83 5.10
C HIS A 113 4.29 16.82 5.47
N ALA A 114 4.67 17.46 6.58
CA ALA A 114 6.03 17.37 7.10
C ALA A 114 6.37 15.94 7.54
N LEU A 115 5.45 15.26 8.23
CA LEU A 115 5.60 13.86 8.63
C LEU A 115 5.73 12.94 7.40
N ALA A 116 4.86 13.09 6.40
CA ALA A 116 4.90 12.32 5.16
C ALA A 116 6.27 12.45 4.48
N ARG A 117 6.77 13.67 4.31
CA ARG A 117 8.11 13.91 3.74
C ARG A 117 9.23 13.29 4.58
N SER A 118 9.10 13.30 5.90
CA SER A 118 10.09 12.66 6.77
C SER A 118 10.07 11.13 6.65
N LEU A 119 8.89 10.53 6.47
CA LEU A 119 8.75 9.10 6.21
C LEU A 119 9.33 8.72 4.85
N ASP A 120 9.05 9.51 3.80
CA ASP A 120 9.63 9.31 2.47
C ASP A 120 11.16 9.37 2.50
N ALA A 121 11.73 10.32 3.26
CA ALA A 121 13.18 10.43 3.42
C ALA A 121 13.78 9.22 4.14
N VAL A 122 13.15 8.77 5.23
CA VAL A 122 13.60 7.58 5.96
C VAL A 122 13.48 6.32 5.10
N GLU A 123 12.41 6.18 4.31
CA GLU A 123 12.25 5.07 3.38
C GLU A 123 13.39 5.05 2.35
N GLN A 124 13.72 6.22 1.79
CA GLN A 124 14.84 6.36 0.85
C GLN A 124 16.18 5.98 1.50
N ASP A 125 16.46 6.46 2.71
CA ASP A 125 17.70 6.15 3.44
C ASP A 125 17.80 4.64 3.74
N VAL A 126 16.70 4.01 4.14
CA VAL A 126 16.65 2.55 4.39
C VAL A 126 16.90 1.77 3.10
N GLN A 127 16.31 2.18 1.98
CA GLN A 127 16.55 1.54 0.69
C GLN A 127 18.01 1.71 0.24
N GLU A 128 18.63 2.86 0.48
CA GLU A 128 20.04 3.09 0.15
C GLU A 128 20.96 2.21 1.00
N LEU A 129 20.75 2.17 2.33
CA LEU A 129 21.51 1.31 3.22
C LEU A 129 21.33 -0.17 2.88
N HIS A 130 20.12 -0.57 2.51
CA HIS A 130 19.82 -1.93 2.08
C HIS A 130 20.61 -2.31 0.83
N ARG A 131 20.63 -1.44 -0.20
CA ARG A 131 21.45 -1.65 -1.41
C ARG A 131 22.93 -1.72 -1.06
N GLU A 132 23.43 -0.82 -0.23
CA GLU A 132 24.85 -0.82 0.16
C GLU A 132 25.24 -2.10 0.91
N MET A 133 24.38 -2.58 1.81
CA MET A 133 24.58 -3.84 2.53
C MET A 133 24.65 -5.03 1.56
N LEU A 134 23.71 -5.10 0.60
CA LEU A 134 23.72 -6.15 -0.41
C LEU A 134 24.96 -6.08 -1.31
N ASP A 135 25.36 -4.88 -1.76
CA ASP A 135 26.56 -4.70 -2.59
C ASP A 135 27.84 -5.10 -1.85
N ARG A 136 27.92 -4.86 -0.54
CA ARG A 136 29.06 -5.31 0.28
C ARG A 136 29.08 -6.82 0.43
N LEU A 137 27.91 -7.42 0.71
CA LEU A 137 27.78 -8.88 0.80
C LEU A 137 28.10 -9.57 -0.53
N ASP A 138 27.67 -8.99 -1.64
CA ASP A 138 27.91 -9.55 -2.97
C ASP A 138 29.41 -9.56 -3.30
N ARG A 139 30.12 -8.48 -2.94
CA ARG A 139 31.58 -8.40 -3.08
C ARG A 139 32.35 -9.40 -2.20
N GLU A 140 31.84 -9.73 -1.02
CA GLU A 140 32.55 -10.56 -0.04
C GLU A 140 32.19 -12.05 -0.13
N GLU A 141 30.90 -12.38 -0.17
CA GLU A 141 30.36 -13.74 -0.05
C GLU A 141 29.57 -14.19 -1.31
N GLY A 142 29.17 -13.25 -2.17
CA GLY A 142 28.20 -13.46 -3.24
C GLY A 142 26.75 -13.44 -2.70
N VAL A 143 25.87 -12.75 -3.42
CA VAL A 143 24.43 -12.70 -3.10
C VAL A 143 23.64 -13.46 -4.15
N VAL A 144 22.74 -14.32 -3.69
CA VAL A 144 21.79 -15.05 -4.52
C VAL A 144 20.41 -14.49 -4.26
N THR A 145 19.76 -14.00 -5.31
CA THR A 145 18.36 -13.59 -5.24
C THR A 145 17.47 -14.81 -5.37
N GLY A 146 16.70 -15.06 -4.32
CA GLY A 146 15.75 -16.15 -4.22
C GLY A 146 14.32 -15.66 -4.31
N VAL A 147 13.42 -16.47 -4.86
CA VAL A 147 11.99 -16.14 -4.94
C VAL A 147 11.17 -17.36 -4.61
N LEU A 148 10.24 -17.23 -3.67
CA LEU A 148 9.26 -18.24 -3.35
C LEU A 148 7.86 -17.68 -3.56
N LEU A 149 7.08 -18.26 -4.47
CA LEU A 149 5.69 -17.88 -4.75
C LEU A 149 4.78 -19.09 -4.58
N SER A 150 3.59 -18.85 -4.03
CA SER A 150 2.51 -19.83 -3.93
C SER A 150 1.16 -19.13 -4.13
N GLU A 151 0.25 -19.78 -4.86
CA GLU A 151 -1.16 -19.39 -4.92
C GLU A 151 -1.86 -19.70 -3.58
N GLU A 152 -1.41 -20.75 -2.92
CA GLU A 152 -1.95 -21.25 -1.66
C GLU A 152 -1.25 -20.59 -0.49
N GLY A 153 -1.87 -19.53 0.04
CA GLY A 153 -1.37 -18.81 1.22
C GLY A 153 -1.35 -19.66 2.50
N GLU A 154 -2.09 -20.77 2.57
CA GLU A 154 -2.07 -21.67 3.73
C GLU A 154 -0.82 -22.56 3.76
N ALA A 155 -0.29 -22.93 2.59
CA ALA A 155 0.94 -23.71 2.45
C ALA A 155 2.22 -22.85 2.50
N GLU A 156 2.08 -21.51 2.48
CA GLU A 156 3.21 -20.58 2.41
C GLU A 156 4.22 -20.78 3.54
N ALA A 157 3.76 -21.03 4.77
CA ALA A 157 4.65 -21.21 5.92
C ALA A 157 5.46 -22.51 5.85
N LEU A 158 4.84 -23.62 5.40
CA LEU A 158 5.52 -24.90 5.23
C LEU A 158 6.52 -24.83 4.09
N LEU A 159 6.11 -24.21 2.99
CA LEU A 159 6.94 -24.02 1.81
C LEU A 159 8.14 -23.11 2.11
N ALA A 160 7.95 -22.04 2.90
CA ALA A 160 9.01 -21.16 3.35
C ALA A 160 10.03 -21.91 4.25
N ASP A 161 9.57 -22.75 5.17
CA ASP A 161 10.45 -23.55 6.00
C ASP A 161 11.26 -24.58 5.18
N ALA A 162 10.61 -25.26 4.21
CA ALA A 162 11.29 -26.17 3.30
C ALA A 162 12.33 -25.43 2.44
N TYR A 163 11.99 -24.23 1.95
CA TYR A 163 12.88 -23.38 1.17
C TYR A 163 14.11 -22.95 1.98
N GLU A 164 13.92 -22.52 3.22
CA GLU A 164 15.03 -22.10 4.10
C GLU A 164 15.91 -23.26 4.55
N ARG A 165 15.32 -24.45 4.79
CA ARG A 165 16.09 -25.67 5.03
C ARG A 165 16.94 -26.05 3.82
N CYS A 166 16.37 -25.98 2.62
CA CYS A 166 17.11 -26.18 1.37
C CYS A 166 18.25 -25.16 1.25
N ALA A 167 17.97 -23.87 1.44
CA ALA A 167 18.98 -22.83 1.42
C ALA A 167 20.13 -23.12 2.39
N ALA A 168 19.82 -23.49 3.64
CA ALA A 168 20.80 -23.79 4.66
C ALA A 168 21.68 -25.02 4.30
N GLU A 169 21.10 -26.06 3.70
CA GLU A 169 21.82 -27.27 3.27
C GLU A 169 22.87 -26.94 2.19
N TYR A 170 22.54 -26.06 1.24
CA TYR A 170 23.48 -25.58 0.23
C TYR A 170 24.41 -24.44 0.73
N GLY A 171 24.42 -24.17 2.05
CA GLY A 171 25.32 -23.20 2.67
C GLY A 171 24.89 -21.74 2.50
N LEU A 172 23.65 -21.48 2.08
CA LEU A 172 23.08 -20.15 1.95
C LEU A 172 22.48 -19.68 3.28
N ARG A 173 22.53 -18.36 3.50
CA ARG A 173 21.97 -17.72 4.69
C ARG A 173 21.00 -16.62 4.29
N PRO A 174 19.72 -16.68 4.71
CA PRO A 174 18.78 -15.58 4.50
C PRO A 174 19.25 -14.32 5.23
N ARG A 175 19.49 -13.25 4.47
CA ARG A 175 19.85 -11.93 5.00
C ARG A 175 18.65 -11.00 5.03
N VAL A 176 17.85 -11.00 3.97
CA VAL A 176 16.62 -10.20 3.85
C VAL A 176 15.48 -11.09 3.36
N ARG A 177 14.27 -10.81 3.88
CA ARG A 177 13.00 -11.43 3.49
C ARG A 177 12.00 -10.34 3.16
N ASP A 178 11.73 -10.13 1.88
CA ASP A 178 10.76 -9.15 1.42
C ASP A 178 9.46 -9.86 1.02
N HIS A 179 8.41 -9.63 1.81
CA HIS A 179 7.12 -10.26 1.59
C HIS A 179 6.41 -9.58 0.43
N ARG A 180 6.09 -10.36 -0.61
CA ARG A 180 5.33 -9.93 -1.78
C ARG A 180 3.86 -10.24 -1.55
N SER A 181 3.05 -9.18 -1.43
CA SER A 181 1.62 -9.32 -1.27
C SER A 181 0.97 -9.72 -2.60
N ALA A 182 -0.13 -10.48 -2.53
CA ALA A 182 -0.93 -10.89 -3.69
C ALA A 182 -1.28 -9.69 -4.60
N GLN A 183 -1.53 -8.52 -4.02
CA GLN A 183 -1.92 -7.32 -4.74
C GLN A 183 -0.88 -6.84 -5.78
N ALA A 184 0.39 -7.24 -5.64
CA ALA A 184 1.47 -6.91 -6.58
C ALA A 184 1.66 -7.94 -7.72
N THR A 185 1.14 -9.16 -7.56
CA THR A 185 1.40 -10.32 -8.46
C THR A 185 0.14 -11.08 -8.87
N GLY A 186 -1.06 -10.59 -8.51
CA GLY A 186 -2.33 -11.26 -8.78
C GLY A 186 -2.77 -12.17 -7.62
N ALA A 187 -2.94 -13.48 -7.87
CA ALA A 187 -3.32 -14.44 -6.84
C ALA A 187 -2.12 -14.95 -6.01
N TYR A 188 -0.90 -14.76 -6.51
CA TYR A 188 0.32 -15.33 -5.93
C TYR A 188 0.88 -14.46 -4.81
N ARG A 189 1.04 -15.08 -3.63
CA ARG A 189 1.76 -14.53 -2.48
C ARG A 189 3.15 -15.14 -2.43
N GLY A 190 4.08 -14.44 -1.82
CA GLY A 190 5.39 -15.03 -1.66
C GLY A 190 6.40 -14.15 -0.96
N THR A 191 7.64 -14.61 -0.95
CA THR A 191 8.77 -13.93 -0.31
C THR A 191 9.95 -13.90 -1.28
N VAL A 192 10.53 -12.72 -1.44
CA VAL A 192 11.82 -12.53 -2.09
C VAL A 192 12.90 -12.63 -1.02
N TYR A 193 13.89 -13.47 -1.28
CA TYR A 193 15.00 -13.73 -0.38
C TYR A 193 16.27 -13.13 -0.96
N HIS A 194 17.03 -12.42 -0.15
CA HIS A 194 18.44 -12.14 -0.45
C HIS A 194 19.28 -13.07 0.41
N LEU A 195 19.89 -14.06 -0.25
CA LEU A 195 20.68 -15.10 0.39
C LEU A 195 22.17 -14.80 0.18
N SER A 196 23.01 -15.00 1.19
CA SER A 196 24.48 -14.91 1.03
C SER A 196 25.17 -16.23 1.32
N GLY A 197 26.40 -16.37 0.82
CA GLY A 197 27.30 -17.47 1.16
C GLY A 197 27.80 -18.28 -0.03
N ARG A 198 27.22 -18.09 -1.22
CA ARG A 198 27.65 -18.74 -2.46
C ARG A 198 27.37 -17.85 -3.67
N ARG A 199 28.09 -18.16 -4.76
CA ARG A 199 27.84 -17.55 -6.08
C ARG A 199 26.63 -18.21 -6.77
N PRO A 200 25.79 -17.42 -7.47
CA PRO A 200 24.55 -17.90 -8.08
C PRO A 200 24.78 -18.98 -9.14
N GLU A 201 25.83 -18.88 -9.96
CA GLU A 201 26.08 -19.82 -11.05
C GLU A 201 26.46 -21.21 -10.54
N VAL A 202 27.39 -21.27 -9.57
CA VAL A 202 27.84 -22.52 -8.97
C VAL A 202 26.69 -23.20 -8.22
N LEU A 203 25.90 -22.42 -7.49
CA LEU A 203 24.71 -22.92 -6.80
C LEU A 203 23.70 -23.52 -7.79
N ALA A 204 23.43 -22.85 -8.90
CA ALA A 204 22.46 -23.32 -9.88
C ALA A 204 22.91 -24.63 -10.54
N GLU A 205 24.19 -24.78 -10.85
CA GLU A 205 24.75 -26.03 -11.37
C GLU A 205 24.67 -27.17 -10.35
N ASP A 206 24.99 -26.92 -9.08
CA ASP A 206 24.92 -27.92 -8.01
C ASP A 206 23.46 -28.39 -7.78
N LEU A 207 22.52 -27.45 -7.66
CA LEU A 207 21.09 -27.74 -7.50
C LEU A 207 20.55 -28.53 -8.70
N PHE A 208 20.88 -28.10 -9.91
CA PHE A 208 20.40 -28.75 -11.11
C PHE A 208 21.01 -30.15 -11.31
N THR A 209 22.27 -30.34 -10.93
CA THR A 209 22.91 -31.66 -10.93
C THR A 209 22.22 -32.60 -9.94
N HIS A 210 21.86 -32.11 -8.76
CA HIS A 210 21.10 -32.89 -7.77
C HIS A 210 19.72 -33.28 -8.30
N VAL A 211 18.99 -32.33 -8.90
CA VAL A 211 17.68 -32.59 -9.53
C VAL A 211 17.78 -33.67 -10.61
N ARG A 212 18.81 -33.63 -11.47
CA ARG A 212 19.00 -34.64 -12.52
C ARG A 212 19.34 -36.02 -11.97
N GLY A 213 19.93 -36.08 -10.78
CA GLY A 213 20.21 -37.32 -10.06
C GLY A 213 19.05 -37.81 -9.18
N LEU A 214 17.95 -37.07 -9.13
CA LEU A 214 16.79 -37.41 -8.32
C LEU A 214 15.97 -38.52 -8.99
N TYR A 215 16.03 -39.72 -8.41
CA TYR A 215 15.28 -40.89 -8.88
C TYR A 215 14.40 -41.54 -7.81
N ASP A 216 14.53 -41.11 -6.55
CA ASP A 216 13.81 -41.65 -5.41
C ASP A 216 13.01 -40.53 -4.72
N PRO A 217 11.66 -40.63 -4.62
CA PRO A 217 10.85 -39.66 -3.89
C PRO A 217 11.13 -39.65 -2.38
N LEU A 218 11.77 -40.69 -1.82
CA LEU A 218 12.10 -40.79 -0.41
C LEU A 218 13.52 -40.27 -0.07
N ASP A 219 14.20 -39.62 -1.02
CA ASP A 219 15.50 -38.99 -0.76
C ASP A 219 15.37 -37.94 0.38
N PRO A 220 16.13 -38.07 1.49
CA PRO A 220 16.02 -37.16 2.64
C PRO A 220 16.60 -35.76 2.41
N SER A 221 17.02 -35.41 1.19
CA SER A 221 17.55 -34.09 0.87
C SER A 221 16.49 -32.98 1.07
N ALA A 222 16.92 -31.81 1.56
CA ALA A 222 16.00 -30.68 1.72
C ALA A 222 15.52 -30.14 0.36
N LEU A 223 16.29 -30.33 -0.72
CA LEU A 223 15.84 -30.02 -2.07
C LEU A 223 14.68 -30.93 -2.50
N ASN A 224 14.77 -32.25 -2.29
CA ASN A 224 13.67 -33.15 -2.58
C ASN A 224 12.43 -32.83 -1.72
N THR A 225 12.63 -32.48 -0.46
CA THR A 225 11.54 -32.01 0.43
C THR A 225 10.87 -30.77 -0.16
N LEU A 226 11.63 -29.75 -0.56
CA LEU A 226 11.08 -28.53 -1.19
C LEU A 226 10.31 -28.85 -2.49
N LEU A 227 10.86 -29.70 -3.35
CA LEU A 227 10.22 -30.10 -4.60
C LEU A 227 8.93 -30.91 -4.38
N THR A 228 8.91 -31.75 -3.35
CA THR A 228 7.72 -32.52 -2.95
C THR A 228 6.64 -31.60 -2.39
N GLU A 229 6.99 -30.64 -1.54
CA GLU A 229 6.04 -29.63 -1.04
C GLU A 229 5.50 -28.74 -2.18
N LEU A 230 6.34 -28.38 -3.15
CA LEU A 230 5.89 -27.69 -4.36
C LEU A 230 4.95 -28.55 -5.22
N ALA A 231 5.23 -29.85 -5.34
CA ALA A 231 4.39 -30.80 -6.07
C ALA A 231 3.02 -30.99 -5.42
N ALA A 232 2.97 -30.92 -4.09
CA ALA A 232 1.75 -31.09 -3.29
C ALA A 232 0.79 -29.89 -3.37
N LEU A 233 1.23 -28.74 -3.91
CA LEU A 233 0.36 -27.59 -4.16
C LEU A 233 -0.72 -27.95 -5.20
N ARG A 234 -1.97 -27.61 -4.91
CA ARG A 234 -3.11 -27.70 -5.84
C ARG A 234 -3.10 -26.51 -6.82
N GLY A 235 -2.59 -25.36 -6.38
CA GLY A 235 -2.34 -24.17 -7.19
C GLY A 235 -0.95 -24.13 -7.82
N GLY A 236 -0.61 -22.98 -8.41
CA GLY A 236 0.73 -22.72 -8.93
C GLY A 236 1.74 -22.35 -7.84
N GLY A 237 2.99 -22.76 -8.00
CA GLY A 237 4.09 -22.43 -7.11
C GLY A 237 5.41 -22.24 -7.84
N VAL A 238 6.30 -21.41 -7.30
CA VAL A 238 7.63 -21.15 -7.85
C VAL A 238 8.63 -21.12 -6.70
N ALA A 239 9.74 -21.83 -6.83
CA ALA A 239 10.92 -21.64 -6.00
C ALA A 239 12.13 -21.37 -6.90
N ARG A 240 12.84 -20.28 -6.61
CA ARG A 240 14.00 -19.83 -7.38
C ARG A 240 15.18 -19.60 -6.45
N PHE A 241 16.35 -20.05 -6.87
CA PHE A 241 17.64 -19.80 -6.26
C PHE A 241 18.58 -19.24 -7.34
N GLY A 242 18.63 -17.91 -7.49
CA GLY A 242 19.40 -17.27 -8.56
C GLY A 242 18.94 -17.78 -9.94
N PRO A 243 19.82 -18.35 -10.77
CA PRO A 243 19.47 -18.93 -12.06
C PRO A 243 18.57 -20.19 -11.97
N PHE A 244 18.70 -20.98 -10.91
CA PHE A 244 17.91 -22.21 -10.76
C PHE A 244 16.46 -21.89 -10.42
N THR A 245 15.52 -22.43 -11.19
CA THR A 245 14.09 -22.21 -11.02
C THR A 245 13.34 -23.54 -11.06
N ALA A 246 12.53 -23.78 -10.04
CA ALA A 246 11.56 -24.87 -9.95
C ALA A 246 10.14 -24.29 -9.99
N VAL A 247 9.30 -24.84 -10.86
CA VAL A 247 7.95 -24.34 -11.13
C VAL A 247 6.98 -25.48 -11.02
N SER A 248 6.00 -25.32 -10.14
CA SER A 248 4.84 -26.18 -10.00
C SER A 248 3.63 -25.50 -10.64
N THR A 249 2.99 -26.23 -11.54
CA THR A 249 1.70 -25.91 -12.14
C THR A 249 0.73 -27.04 -11.82
N GLN A 250 -0.56 -26.85 -12.09
CA GLN A 250 -1.57 -27.90 -11.87
C GLN A 250 -1.24 -29.23 -12.56
N THR A 251 -0.50 -29.21 -13.67
CA THR A 251 -0.26 -30.38 -14.52
C THR A 251 1.20 -30.82 -14.58
N ALA A 252 2.13 -30.04 -14.04
CA ALA A 252 3.55 -30.33 -14.17
C ALA A 252 4.40 -29.68 -13.08
N LEU A 253 5.49 -30.37 -12.71
CA LEU A 253 6.59 -29.82 -11.94
C LEU A 253 7.85 -29.84 -12.81
N VAL A 254 8.34 -28.66 -13.18
CA VAL A 254 9.52 -28.52 -14.06
C VAL A 254 10.61 -27.70 -13.38
N CYS A 255 11.86 -28.13 -13.55
CA CYS A 255 13.03 -27.42 -13.07
C CYS A 255 13.93 -27.02 -14.24
N GLY A 256 14.56 -25.85 -14.16
CA GLY A 256 15.51 -25.41 -15.16
C GLY A 256 16.44 -24.32 -14.67
N VAL A 257 17.48 -24.06 -15.46
CA VAL A 257 18.43 -22.98 -15.19
C VAL A 257 18.16 -21.84 -16.19
N LEU A 258 17.53 -20.78 -15.69
CA LEU A 258 17.19 -19.59 -16.45
C LEU A 258 18.26 -18.51 -16.22
N PRO A 259 18.64 -17.72 -17.24
CA PRO A 259 19.51 -16.57 -17.04
C PRO A 259 18.87 -15.58 -16.04
N GLU A 260 19.70 -14.85 -15.29
CA GLU A 260 19.23 -13.79 -14.39
C GLU A 260 18.69 -12.59 -15.21
N GLU A 261 17.46 -12.71 -15.72
CA GLU A 261 16.75 -11.56 -16.26
C GLU A 261 16.16 -10.71 -15.15
N SER A 262 16.33 -9.40 -15.30
CA SER A 262 15.74 -8.37 -14.46
C SER A 262 14.22 -8.44 -14.59
N THR A 263 13.55 -8.60 -13.46
CA THR A 263 12.09 -8.84 -13.26
C THR A 263 11.64 -10.29 -13.49
N PRO A 264 11.36 -11.07 -12.41
CA PRO A 264 10.77 -12.39 -12.56
C PRO A 264 9.37 -12.27 -13.18
N PRO A 265 9.00 -13.11 -14.16
CA PRO A 265 7.63 -13.18 -14.65
C PRO A 265 6.66 -13.47 -13.50
N THR A 266 5.50 -12.83 -13.58
CA THR A 266 4.51 -12.74 -12.51
C THR A 266 3.77 -14.06 -12.28
N GLU A 267 3.76 -14.96 -13.27
CA GLU A 267 2.85 -16.12 -13.34
C GLU A 267 3.61 -17.44 -13.54
N PRO A 268 3.32 -18.51 -12.75
CA PRO A 268 4.03 -19.78 -12.82
C PRO A 268 3.97 -20.48 -14.18
N TRP A 269 2.85 -20.41 -14.90
CA TRP A 269 2.73 -21.10 -16.20
C TRP A 269 3.67 -20.53 -17.27
N GLN A 270 3.88 -19.21 -17.27
CA GLN A 270 4.83 -18.56 -18.20
C GLN A 270 6.25 -19.05 -17.95
N LEU A 271 6.64 -19.24 -16.68
CA LEU A 271 7.93 -19.80 -16.31
C LEU A 271 8.05 -21.27 -16.72
N ALA A 272 6.99 -22.05 -16.56
CA ALA A 272 6.99 -23.45 -16.96
C ALA A 272 7.20 -23.59 -18.49
N ASP A 273 6.54 -22.75 -19.28
CA ASP A 273 6.71 -22.73 -20.74
C ASP A 273 8.12 -22.30 -21.14
N GLN A 274 8.68 -21.27 -20.50
CA GLN A 274 10.08 -20.86 -20.72
C GLN A 274 11.08 -21.97 -20.40
N ILE A 275 10.88 -22.71 -19.30
CA ILE A 275 11.74 -23.85 -18.94
C ILE A 275 11.64 -24.96 -19.98
N ARG A 276 10.45 -25.23 -20.53
CA ARG A 276 10.24 -26.26 -21.56
C ARG A 276 10.92 -25.93 -22.89
N GLU A 277 11.05 -24.65 -23.20
CA GLU A 277 11.78 -24.16 -24.38
C GLU A 277 13.31 -24.27 -24.23
N LEU A 278 13.82 -24.50 -23.00
CA LEU A 278 15.25 -24.65 -22.78
C LEU A 278 15.80 -25.94 -23.42
N PRO A 279 17.09 -25.95 -23.78
CA PRO A 279 17.80 -27.16 -24.16
C PRO A 279 17.61 -28.30 -23.14
N PRO A 280 17.51 -29.57 -23.56
CA PRO A 280 17.22 -30.71 -22.68
C PRO A 280 18.31 -30.93 -21.61
N ASP A 281 19.50 -30.37 -21.81
CA ASP A 281 20.57 -30.36 -20.83
C ASP A 281 20.39 -29.33 -19.71
N ARG A 282 19.41 -28.41 -19.82
CA ARG A 282 19.12 -27.31 -18.87
C ARG A 282 17.70 -27.31 -18.33
N GLN A 283 16.93 -28.35 -18.64
CA GLN A 283 15.60 -28.60 -18.09
C GLN A 283 15.51 -30.02 -17.51
N SER A 284 14.64 -30.19 -16.53
CA SER A 284 14.30 -31.49 -15.94
C SER A 284 12.81 -31.51 -15.63
N ASP A 285 12.10 -32.50 -16.17
CA ASP A 285 10.71 -32.75 -15.86
C ASP A 285 10.62 -33.69 -14.64
N LEU A 286 10.00 -33.20 -13.58
CA LEU A 286 9.79 -33.92 -12.33
C LEU A 286 8.29 -34.13 -12.06
N SER A 287 7.45 -34.11 -13.09
CA SER A 287 6.00 -34.27 -12.94
C SER A 287 5.61 -35.60 -12.30
N TRP A 288 6.51 -36.58 -12.29
CA TRP A 288 6.36 -37.84 -11.55
C TRP A 288 6.30 -37.69 -10.01
N LEU A 289 6.77 -36.56 -9.45
CA LEU A 289 6.64 -36.23 -8.02
C LEU A 289 5.22 -35.77 -7.64
N ARG A 290 4.38 -35.41 -8.61
CA ARG A 290 3.00 -35.03 -8.32
C ARG A 290 2.19 -36.28 -7.98
N SER A 291 1.49 -36.24 -6.88
CA SER A 291 0.44 -37.20 -6.54
C SER A 291 -0.83 -36.87 -7.34
N ASP A 292 -1.41 -37.86 -8.04
CA ASP A 292 -2.58 -37.75 -8.91
C ASP A 292 -3.93 -37.48 -8.19
N ASP A 293 -3.92 -36.96 -6.96
CA ASP A 293 -5.11 -36.84 -6.09
C ASP A 293 -5.90 -35.53 -6.23
#